data_AF-A0A9W8P963-F1
#
_entry.id   AF-A0A9W8P963-F1
#
_cell.length_a   1.000
_cell.length_b   1.000
_cell.length_c   1.000
_cell.angle_alpha   90.00
_cell.angle_beta   90.00
_cell.angle_gamma   90.00
#
_symmetry.space_group_name_H-M   'P 1'
#
loop_
_entity.id
_entity.type
_entity.pdbx_description
1 polymer ?
#
loop_
_entity_poly.entity_id
_entity_poly.type
_entity_poly.pdbx_seq_one_letter_code
_entity_poly.pdbx_strand_id
1 'polypeptide(L)'
;MFVARNAFKISRTFVKTSLRSQSRTLVTLKDHKYTAQALAQGAGRNGEVTSNGLDLKLALPKEMGGTGQGQNPEQLFAMGYSACLLGAIQAVAKNLGKSDMAKNAKVHASVHIGEPEGMPGFGIAVDMKVEGIDEELLKAGHEFCPYSRLMKNGGVVNVSLT
;
A
#
# COMPACT_ATOMS: atom_id res chain seq x y z
N MET A 1 -68.75 -17.27 7.40
CA MET A 1 -68.65 -17.16 5.93
C MET A 1 -67.16 -17.05 5.59
N PHE A 2 -66.48 -18.19 5.51
CA PHE A 2 -65.90 -18.76 4.28
C PHE A 2 -64.76 -17.93 3.64
N VAL A 3 -63.52 -18.45 3.82
CA VAL A 3 -62.46 -18.73 2.80
C VAL A 3 -61.97 -17.53 1.96
N ALA A 4 -60.68 -17.18 1.93
CA ALA A 4 -59.66 -17.94 1.21
C ALA A 4 -58.21 -17.70 1.65
N ARG A 5 -57.47 -18.82 1.68
CA ARG A 5 -56.02 -18.93 1.65
C ARG A 5 -55.51 -18.49 0.27
N ASN A 6 -54.33 -17.85 0.20
CA ASN A 6 -53.32 -18.33 -0.74
C ASN A 6 -51.90 -17.97 -0.30
N ALA A 7 -51.11 -19.02 -0.16
CA ALA A 7 -49.70 -19.00 0.15
C ALA A 7 -48.89 -18.65 -1.09
N PHE A 8 -47.86 -17.82 -0.93
CA PHE A 8 -46.73 -17.83 -1.84
C PHE A 8 -45.44 -17.92 -1.03
N LYS A 9 -45.04 -19.18 -0.79
CA LYS A 9 -43.68 -19.53 -0.37
C LYS A 9 -42.77 -19.34 -1.59
N ILE A 10 -41.86 -18.37 -1.54
CA ILE A 10 -40.66 -18.42 -2.38
C ILE A 10 -39.50 -18.79 -1.45
N SER A 11 -39.30 -20.10 -1.35
CA SER A 11 -38.02 -20.68 -0.96
C SER A 11 -37.13 -20.67 -2.20
N ARG A 12 -35.94 -20.08 -2.09
CA ARG A 12 -34.73 -20.41 -2.86
C ARG A 12 -33.52 -19.72 -2.22
N THR A 13 -32.96 -20.41 -1.24
CA THR A 13 -31.52 -20.72 -1.20
C THR A 13 -30.58 -19.57 -1.60
N PHE A 14 -30.33 -18.63 -0.69
CA PHE A 14 -29.13 -17.79 -0.72
C PHE A 14 -27.93 -18.64 -0.32
N VAL A 15 -27.33 -19.32 -1.30
CA VAL A 15 -25.93 -19.76 -1.22
C VAL A 15 -25.11 -18.70 -1.93
N LYS A 16 -24.11 -18.15 -1.22
CA LYS A 16 -22.92 -17.39 -1.63
C LYS A 16 -22.77 -16.20 -0.68
N THR A 17 -21.68 -15.99 0.03
CA THR A 17 -20.39 -16.64 0.12
C THR A 17 -19.92 -16.24 1.51
N SER A 18 -19.40 -17.17 2.31
CA SER A 18 -18.69 -16.84 3.55
C SER A 18 -17.66 -15.76 3.21
N LEU A 19 -17.92 -14.51 3.60
CA LEU A 19 -16.90 -13.50 3.77
C LEU A 19 -15.96 -14.04 4.85
N ARG A 20 -14.98 -14.85 4.45
CA ARG A 20 -13.79 -15.06 5.25
C ARG A 20 -13.16 -13.67 5.31
N SER A 21 -13.53 -12.91 6.33
CA SER A 21 -12.69 -11.86 6.87
C SER A 21 -11.37 -12.55 7.21
N GLN A 22 -10.43 -12.53 6.26
CA GLN A 22 -9.07 -12.91 6.57
C GLN A 22 -8.59 -11.81 7.51
N SER A 23 -8.69 -12.08 8.81
CA SER A 23 -8.08 -11.23 9.84
C SER A 23 -6.60 -11.19 9.52
N ARG A 24 -6.16 -10.11 8.88
CA ARG A 24 -4.74 -9.95 8.57
C ARG A 24 -3.98 -9.88 9.88
N THR A 25 -2.83 -10.54 9.95
CA THR A 25 -1.92 -10.40 11.09
C THR A 25 -1.40 -8.95 11.11
N LEU A 26 -1.22 -8.34 12.29
CA LEU A 26 -0.58 -7.02 12.40
C LEU A 26 0.92 -7.18 12.61
N VAL A 27 1.72 -6.36 11.94
CA VAL A 27 3.16 -6.20 12.21
C VAL A 27 3.32 -5.26 13.39
N THR A 28 3.85 -5.79 14.50
CA THR A 28 4.23 -5.03 15.70
C THR A 28 5.75 -4.98 15.84
N LEU A 29 6.30 -3.83 16.19
CA LEU A 29 7.74 -3.68 16.46
C LEU A 29 8.05 -4.01 17.92
N LYS A 30 9.02 -4.89 18.16
CA LYS A 30 9.57 -5.12 19.51
C LYS A 30 10.50 -3.97 19.94
N ASP A 31 11.21 -3.40 18.97
CA ASP A 31 12.16 -2.29 19.09
C ASP A 31 12.22 -1.56 17.73
N HIS A 32 12.72 -0.33 17.69
CA HIS A 32 12.92 0.44 16.44
C HIS A 32 14.39 0.86 16.30
N LYS A 33 14.94 0.75 15.08
CA LYS A 33 16.32 1.14 14.79
C LYS A 33 16.45 2.57 14.27
N TYR A 34 15.36 3.13 13.76
CA TYR A 34 15.31 4.45 13.16
C TYR A 34 13.88 4.97 13.16
N THR A 35 13.74 6.29 13.30
CA THR A 35 12.46 7.01 13.22
C THR A 35 12.62 8.19 12.27
N ALA A 36 11.86 8.18 11.18
CA ALA A 36 11.67 9.36 10.35
C ALA A 36 10.52 10.21 10.91
N GLN A 37 10.64 11.53 10.83
CA GLN A 37 9.61 12.48 11.23
C GLN A 37 9.34 13.44 10.08
N ALA A 38 8.06 13.73 9.85
CA ALA A 38 7.62 14.68 8.85
C ALA A 38 6.47 15.53 9.41
N LEU A 39 6.39 16.78 8.98
CA LEU A 39 5.27 17.68 9.25
C LEU A 39 4.55 17.97 7.94
N ALA A 40 3.23 17.81 7.92
CA ALA A 40 2.37 18.29 6.85
C ALA A 40 1.55 19.47 7.38
N GLN A 41 1.50 20.59 6.63
CA GLN A 41 0.73 21.77 7.04
C GLN A 41 0.12 22.50 5.85
N GLY A 42 -0.80 23.43 6.14
CA GLY A 42 -1.53 24.18 5.13
C GLY A 42 -2.68 23.39 4.52
N ALA A 43 -2.91 23.56 3.21
CA ALA A 43 -4.09 23.07 2.50
C ALA A 43 -4.06 21.56 2.15
N GLY A 44 -3.64 20.72 3.09
CA GLY A 44 -3.63 19.26 2.94
C GLY A 44 -2.86 18.80 1.68
N ARG A 45 -3.56 18.18 0.72
CA ARG A 45 -2.98 17.69 -0.55
C ARG A 45 -2.52 18.81 -1.51
N ASN A 46 -2.77 20.08 -1.16
CA ASN A 46 -2.21 21.27 -1.82
C ASN A 46 -1.32 22.10 -0.87
N GLY A 47 -0.91 21.52 0.27
CA GLY A 47 -0.09 22.17 1.27
C GLY A 47 1.41 21.92 1.05
N GLU A 48 2.12 21.71 2.15
CA GLU A 48 3.54 21.40 2.13
C GLU A 48 3.87 20.30 3.13
N VAL A 49 4.92 19.55 2.84
CA VAL A 49 5.51 18.56 3.75
C VAL A 49 6.99 18.83 3.95
N THR A 50 7.44 18.76 5.19
CA THR A 50 8.84 18.95 5.57
C THR A 50 9.35 17.75 6.36
N SER A 51 10.60 17.34 6.13
CA SER A 51 11.25 16.23 6.82
C SER A 51 12.77 16.34 6.71
N ASN A 52 13.46 16.67 7.80
CA ASN A 52 14.95 16.67 7.89
C ASN A 52 15.64 17.29 6.66
N GLY A 53 15.29 18.53 6.30
CA GLY A 53 15.88 19.26 5.17
C GLY A 53 15.27 18.94 3.79
N LEU A 54 14.26 18.07 3.73
CA LEU A 54 13.40 17.91 2.55
C LEU A 54 12.15 18.75 2.73
N ASP A 55 11.97 19.76 1.86
CA ASP A 55 10.79 20.62 1.83
C ASP A 55 10.09 20.47 0.47
N LEU A 56 8.86 19.96 0.46
CA LEU A 56 8.10 19.68 -0.76
C LEU A 56 6.76 20.42 -0.75
N LYS A 57 6.47 21.12 -1.83
CA LYS A 57 5.13 21.62 -2.13
C LYS A 57 4.28 20.50 -2.70
N LEU A 58 3.08 20.35 -2.16
CA LEU A 58 2.11 19.37 -2.64
C LEU A 58 1.11 20.03 -3.58
N ALA A 59 0.66 19.27 -4.57
CA ALA A 59 -0.47 19.63 -5.41
C ALA A 59 -1.30 18.38 -5.73
N LEU A 60 -2.62 18.56 -5.76
CA LEU A 60 -3.51 17.55 -6.32
C LEU A 60 -3.17 17.30 -7.80
N PRO A 61 -3.13 16.02 -8.24
CA PRO A 61 -3.00 15.69 -9.66
C PRO A 61 -4.14 16.29 -10.50
N LYS A 62 -3.87 16.53 -11.78
CA LYS A 62 -4.89 17.09 -12.71
C LYS A 62 -6.07 16.14 -12.88
N GLU A 63 -5.79 14.85 -12.86
CA GLU A 63 -6.75 13.75 -12.94
C GLU A 63 -7.73 13.75 -11.74
N MET A 64 -7.34 14.39 -10.63
CA MET A 64 -8.17 14.61 -9.44
C MET A 64 -8.68 16.07 -9.33
N GLY A 65 -8.64 16.84 -10.42
CA GLY A 65 -9.11 18.22 -10.48
C GLY A 65 -8.14 19.27 -9.89
N GLY A 66 -6.89 18.90 -9.63
CA GLY A 66 -5.87 19.81 -9.11
C GLY A 66 -5.04 20.51 -10.19
N THR A 67 -4.06 21.31 -9.75
CA THR A 67 -3.14 22.02 -10.66
C THR A 67 -2.06 21.09 -11.23
N GLY A 68 -1.73 20.01 -10.53
CA GLY A 68 -0.57 19.16 -10.81
C GLY A 68 0.79 19.85 -10.64
N GLN A 69 0.83 21.07 -10.07
CA GLN A 69 2.05 21.87 -9.92
C GLN A 69 2.72 21.63 -8.56
N GLY A 70 3.08 20.38 -8.29
CA GLY A 70 3.68 19.95 -7.02
C GLY A 70 3.83 18.44 -6.97
N GLN A 71 4.40 17.95 -5.87
CA GLN A 71 4.44 16.51 -5.59
C GLN A 71 3.11 16.05 -5.00
N ASN A 72 2.90 14.75 -4.91
CA ASN A 72 1.73 14.20 -4.23
C ASN A 72 2.09 12.97 -3.36
N PRO A 73 1.23 12.62 -2.38
CA PRO A 73 1.48 11.48 -1.51
C PRO A 73 1.72 10.16 -2.25
N GLU A 74 1.07 9.92 -3.38
CA GLU A 74 1.19 8.68 -4.15
C GLU A 74 2.57 8.57 -4.82
N GLN A 75 3.11 9.67 -5.33
CA GLN A 75 4.49 9.74 -5.84
C GLN A 75 5.50 9.44 -4.73
N LEU A 76 5.34 10.06 -3.55
CA LEU A 76 6.23 9.83 -2.42
C LEU A 76 6.17 8.37 -1.95
N PHE A 77 4.98 7.77 -1.94
CA PHE A 77 4.81 6.36 -1.64
C PHE A 77 5.43 5.46 -2.70
N ALA A 78 5.30 5.77 -4.00
CA ALA A 78 5.91 5.02 -5.09
C ALA A 78 7.45 5.04 -5.00
N MET A 79 8.02 6.21 -4.71
CA MET A 79 9.46 6.37 -4.49
C MET A 79 9.94 5.56 -3.28
N GLY A 80 9.23 5.69 -2.14
CA GLY A 80 9.56 4.97 -0.91
C GLY A 80 9.49 3.45 -1.10
N TYR A 81 8.42 2.96 -1.74
CA TYR A 81 8.22 1.52 -1.92
C TYR A 81 9.22 0.92 -2.93
N SER A 82 9.40 1.54 -4.10
CA SER A 82 10.39 1.06 -5.08
C SER A 82 11.79 0.98 -4.50
N ALA A 83 12.24 2.01 -3.77
CA ALA A 83 13.52 2.01 -3.08
C ALA A 83 13.60 0.93 -1.99
N CYS A 84 12.55 0.77 -1.19
CA CYS A 84 12.50 -0.23 -0.12
C CYS A 84 12.59 -1.66 -0.67
N LEU A 85 11.88 -1.97 -1.76
CA LEU A 85 11.92 -3.29 -2.39
C LEU A 85 13.28 -3.56 -3.05
N LEU A 86 13.86 -2.58 -3.75
CA LEU A 86 15.20 -2.73 -4.33
C LEU A 86 16.25 -3.00 -3.25
N GLY A 87 16.22 -2.24 -2.16
CA GLY A 87 17.14 -2.45 -1.03
C GLY A 87 16.95 -3.83 -0.38
N ALA A 88 15.71 -4.30 -0.27
CA ALA A 88 15.41 -5.64 0.24
C ALA A 88 15.97 -6.75 -0.66
N ILE A 89 15.80 -6.62 -1.99
CA ILE A 89 16.37 -7.52 -2.99
C ILE A 89 17.90 -7.59 -2.83
N GLN A 90 18.56 -6.44 -2.76
CA GLN A 90 20.02 -6.38 -2.61
C GLN A 90 20.51 -6.97 -1.28
N ALA A 91 19.75 -6.77 -0.19
CA ALA A 91 20.09 -7.32 1.11
C ALA A 91 20.04 -8.85 1.15
N VAL A 92 19.02 -9.47 0.54
CA VAL A 92 18.88 -10.93 0.53
C VAL A 92 19.74 -11.59 -0.55
N ALA A 93 20.15 -10.87 -1.59
CA ALA A 93 20.94 -11.39 -2.69
C ALA A 93 22.26 -12.03 -2.23
N LYS A 94 22.92 -11.46 -1.21
CA LYS A 94 24.15 -12.00 -0.64
C LYS A 94 23.97 -13.43 -0.10
N ASN A 95 22.85 -13.68 0.58
CA ASN A 95 22.57 -14.98 1.18
C ASN A 95 22.24 -16.05 0.13
N LEU A 96 21.81 -15.62 -1.06
CA LEU A 96 21.52 -16.49 -2.20
C LEU A 96 22.69 -16.61 -3.19
N GLY A 97 23.84 -15.96 -2.92
CA GLY A 97 24.97 -15.94 -3.85
C GLY A 97 24.69 -15.16 -5.15
N LYS A 98 23.71 -14.24 -5.15
CA LYS A 98 23.21 -13.52 -6.33
C LYS A 98 23.54 -12.02 -6.32
N SER A 99 24.56 -11.61 -5.56
CA SER A 99 24.92 -10.19 -5.37
C SER A 99 25.18 -9.45 -6.69
N ASP A 100 25.83 -10.08 -7.66
CA ASP A 100 26.13 -9.43 -8.95
C ASP A 100 24.87 -9.18 -9.79
N MET A 101 23.92 -10.11 -9.75
CA MET A 101 22.62 -9.94 -10.41
C MET A 101 21.84 -8.76 -9.81
N ALA A 102 21.82 -8.65 -8.49
CA ALA A 102 21.09 -7.60 -7.79
C ALA A 102 21.61 -6.18 -8.02
N LYS A 103 22.87 -6.01 -8.47
CA LYS A 103 23.46 -4.69 -8.76
C LYS A 103 22.73 -3.96 -9.89
N ASN A 104 22.21 -4.70 -10.86
CA ASN A 104 21.54 -4.15 -12.03
C ASN A 104 20.01 -4.19 -11.92
N ALA A 105 19.48 -4.62 -10.77
CA ALA A 105 18.06 -4.70 -10.54
C ALA A 105 17.41 -3.31 -10.58
N LYS A 106 16.26 -3.20 -11.24
CA LYS A 106 15.44 -1.98 -11.28
C LYS A 106 14.05 -2.30 -10.80
N VAL A 107 13.50 -1.46 -9.94
CA VAL A 107 12.15 -1.62 -9.38
C VAL A 107 11.31 -0.43 -9.81
N HIS A 108 10.18 -0.71 -10.45
CA HIS A 108 9.19 0.25 -10.88
C HIS A 108 7.94 0.07 -10.03
N ALA A 109 7.50 1.15 -9.37
CA ALA A 109 6.27 1.17 -8.58
C ALA A 109 5.24 2.08 -9.25
N SER A 110 4.05 1.56 -9.49
CA SER A 110 2.87 2.34 -9.88
C SER A 110 1.89 2.34 -8.72
N VAL A 111 1.61 3.51 -8.16
CA VAL A 111 0.68 3.66 -7.02
C VAL A 111 -0.60 4.29 -7.54
N HIS A 112 -1.72 3.64 -7.23
CA HIS A 112 -3.05 4.06 -7.64
C HIS A 112 -3.83 4.50 -6.42
N ILE A 113 -4.55 5.63 -6.55
CA ILE A 113 -5.54 6.09 -5.59
C ILE A 113 -6.91 6.10 -6.27
N GLY A 114 -7.92 5.56 -5.60
CA GLY A 114 -9.27 5.47 -6.16
C GLY A 114 -10.28 4.91 -5.16
N GLU A 115 -11.54 4.78 -5.58
CA GLU A 115 -12.57 4.17 -4.74
C GLU A 115 -12.33 2.66 -4.62
N PRO A 116 -12.21 2.12 -3.39
CA PRO A 116 -12.03 0.70 -3.19
C PRO A 116 -13.37 -0.05 -3.31
N GLU A 117 -13.29 -1.31 -3.73
CA GLU A 117 -14.48 -2.16 -3.75
C GLU A 117 -15.01 -2.42 -2.33
N GLY A 118 -16.32 -2.23 -2.13
CA GLY A 118 -17.01 -2.64 -0.91
C GLY A 118 -16.82 -1.72 0.30
N MET A 119 -16.19 -0.55 0.16
CA MET A 119 -16.16 0.48 1.22
C MET A 119 -16.11 1.90 0.64
N PRO A 120 -16.69 2.90 1.34
CA PRO A 120 -16.64 4.29 0.89
C PRO A 120 -15.24 4.90 1.09
N GLY A 121 -14.95 5.97 0.34
CA GLY A 121 -13.72 6.76 0.46
C GLY A 121 -12.64 6.35 -0.54
N PHE A 122 -11.38 6.68 -0.24
CA PHE A 122 -10.23 6.34 -1.08
C PHE A 122 -9.45 5.15 -0.52
N GLY A 123 -9.01 4.27 -1.42
CA GLY A 123 -8.05 3.20 -1.19
C GLY A 123 -6.79 3.41 -2.02
N ILE A 124 -5.77 2.62 -1.71
CA ILE A 124 -4.50 2.58 -2.44
C ILE A 124 -4.26 1.17 -2.98
N ALA A 125 -3.85 1.08 -4.24
CA ALA A 125 -3.32 -0.14 -4.87
C ALA A 125 -1.92 0.12 -5.40
N VAL A 126 -1.10 -0.93 -5.52
CA VAL A 126 0.28 -0.81 -6.00
C VAL A 126 0.58 -1.93 -6.98
N ASP A 127 1.08 -1.57 -8.15
CA ASP A 127 1.67 -2.51 -9.11
C ASP A 127 3.18 -2.34 -9.13
N MET A 128 3.91 -3.45 -8.98
CA MET A 128 5.37 -3.48 -8.96
C MET A 128 5.89 -4.28 -10.16
N LYS A 129 6.86 -3.73 -10.88
CA LYS A 129 7.63 -4.45 -11.91
C LYS A 129 9.10 -4.42 -11.56
N VAL A 130 9.79 -5.55 -11.72
CA VAL A 130 11.21 -5.67 -11.40
C VAL A 130 11.95 -6.27 -12.59
N GLU A 131 13.07 -5.63 -12.95
CA GLU A 131 13.93 -6.05 -14.05
C GLU A 131 15.28 -6.55 -13.53
N GLY A 132 15.95 -7.40 -14.32
CA GLY A 132 17.35 -7.77 -14.10
C GLY A 132 17.61 -8.83 -13.03
N ILE A 133 16.58 -9.51 -12.52
CA ILE A 133 16.70 -10.57 -11.52
C ILE A 133 15.79 -11.77 -11.86
N ASP A 134 16.07 -12.92 -11.25
CA ASP A 134 15.19 -14.09 -11.31
C ASP A 134 14.06 -14.07 -10.25
N GLU A 135 13.09 -14.95 -10.44
CA GLU A 135 11.89 -15.04 -9.61
C GLU A 135 12.20 -15.43 -8.16
N GLU A 136 13.22 -16.25 -7.93
CA GLU A 136 13.64 -16.66 -6.59
C GLU A 136 14.11 -15.44 -5.79
N LEU A 137 14.98 -14.62 -6.39
CA LEU A 137 15.49 -13.41 -5.74
C LEU A 137 14.37 -12.38 -5.56
N LEU A 138 13.48 -12.21 -6.55
CA LEU A 138 12.32 -11.33 -6.43
C LEU A 138 11.43 -11.74 -5.25
N LYS A 139 11.08 -13.02 -5.15
CA LYS A 139 10.22 -13.55 -4.09
C LYS A 139 10.87 -13.36 -2.71
N ALA A 140 12.15 -13.68 -2.59
CA ALA A 140 12.90 -13.46 -1.35
C ALA A 140 12.93 -11.99 -0.95
N GLY A 141 13.19 -11.09 -1.91
CA GLY A 141 13.17 -9.65 -1.69
C GLY A 141 11.79 -9.12 -1.27
N HIS A 142 10.72 -9.60 -1.91
CA HIS A 142 9.35 -9.21 -1.59
C HIS A 142 8.93 -9.64 -0.18
N GLU A 143 9.28 -10.86 0.25
CA GLU A 143 9.01 -11.32 1.62
C GLU A 143 9.87 -10.60 2.68
N PHE A 144 11.07 -10.13 2.31
CA PHE A 144 11.95 -9.40 3.22
C PHE A 144 11.58 -7.91 3.35
N CYS A 145 11.08 -7.30 2.27
CA CYS A 145 10.77 -5.87 2.17
C CYS A 145 9.75 -5.38 3.23
N PRO A 146 10.10 -4.40 4.08
CA PRO A 146 9.18 -3.84 5.07
C PRO A 146 7.84 -3.34 4.51
N TYR A 147 7.85 -2.64 3.37
CA TYR A 147 6.62 -2.11 2.76
C TYR A 147 5.72 -3.24 2.24
N SER A 148 6.30 -4.29 1.64
CA SER A 148 5.55 -5.47 1.21
C SER A 148 4.93 -6.22 2.39
N ARG A 149 5.69 -6.37 3.48
CA ARG A 149 5.18 -6.97 4.71
C ARG A 149 4.05 -6.15 5.33
N LEU A 150 4.12 -4.82 5.26
CA LEU A 150 3.06 -3.92 5.70
C LEU A 150 1.79 -4.11 4.86
N MET A 151 1.90 -4.13 3.53
CA MET A 151 0.75 -4.28 2.63
C MET A 151 0.07 -5.66 2.71
N LYS A 152 0.86 -6.73 2.89
CA LYS A 152 0.36 -8.11 3.03
C LYS A 152 -0.38 -8.34 4.35
N ASN A 153 0.12 -7.75 5.43
CA ASN A 153 -0.35 -7.99 6.79
C ASN A 153 -1.13 -6.76 7.28
N GLY A 154 -0.43 -5.76 7.79
CA GLY A 154 -0.97 -4.53 8.36
C GLY A 154 0.04 -3.99 9.36
N GLY A 155 -0.06 -2.72 9.71
CA GLY A 155 0.82 -2.07 10.69
C GLY A 155 0.01 -1.48 11.83
N VAL A 156 0.65 -1.35 12.99
CA VAL A 156 0.07 -0.57 14.09
C VAL A 156 0.22 0.91 13.78
N VAL A 157 -0.90 1.63 13.75
CA VAL A 157 -0.94 3.09 13.58
C VAL A 157 -1.65 3.67 14.79
N ASN A 158 -0.93 4.54 15.52
CA ASN A 158 -1.48 5.25 16.68
C ASN A 158 -1.73 6.71 16.29
N VAL A 159 -2.96 7.17 16.47
CA VAL A 159 -3.37 8.56 16.19
C VAL A 159 -3.89 9.17 17.48
N SER A 160 -3.33 10.31 17.89
CA SER A 160 -3.71 11.04 19.09
C SER A 160 -3.67 12.54 18.84
N LEU A 161 -4.42 13.31 19.64
CA LEU A 161 -4.27 14.76 19.69
C LEU A 161 -3.00 15.12 20.47
N THR A 162 -2.33 16.18 20.02
CA THR A 162 -1.17 16.77 20.70
C THR A 162 -1.62 17.94 21.56
#